data_AF-A0A0U2JF91-F1
#
_entry.id   AF-A0A0U2JF91-F1
#
_cell.length_a   1.000
_cell.length_b   1.000
_cell.length_c   1.000
_cell.angle_alpha   90.00
_cell.angle_beta   90.00
_cell.angle_gamma   90.00
#
_symmetry.space_group_name_H-M   'P 1'
#
loop_
_entity.id
_entity.type
_entity.pdbx_description
1 polymer ?
#
loop_
_entity_poly.entity_id
_entity_poly.type
_entity_poly.pdbx_seq_one_letter_code
_entity_poly.pdbx_strand_id
1 'polypeptide(L)'
;GLTAAEIAELFDTSDSAIRDEHLGGIAATPDSYLAGLASVPSSPAAATAGLPCSLDLVVALAAKPFVIMTGTSGTGKSRATLRLAEQLQAHYGAAVDGQIFQLVAIGPDWSSPKKLLGFRTPFGAERTRGDGSKTNESYEITETLRIILRACNPKSTKVPHFLVFDEMNLSHVERYFAPFLSLMEAANILEDGANAPIVDRQSLAVISELLDLEDKDSAEAESARLLVTNEQALT
;
A
#
# COMPACT_ATOMS: atom_id res chain seq x y z
N GLY A 1 33.07 11.95 52.80
CA GLY A 1 33.75 10.77 52.23
C GLY A 1 33.44 9.59 53.11
N LEU A 2 33.30 8.40 52.52
CA LEU A 2 33.02 7.17 53.27
C LEU A 2 34.13 6.92 54.30
N THR A 3 33.76 6.42 55.47
CA THR A 3 34.67 6.00 56.53
C THR A 3 35.37 4.69 56.17
N ALA A 4 36.52 4.42 56.80
CA ALA A 4 37.29 3.20 56.52
C ALA A 4 36.50 1.90 56.80
N ALA A 5 35.56 1.94 57.76
CA ALA A 5 34.69 0.81 58.07
C ALA A 5 33.65 0.58 56.95
N GLU A 6 33.02 1.65 56.44
CA GLU A 6 32.07 1.57 55.33
C GLU A 6 32.75 1.08 54.03
N ILE A 7 34.01 1.48 53.81
CA ILE A 7 34.80 1.00 52.68
C ILE A 7 35.11 -0.50 52.84
N ALA A 8 35.45 -0.95 54.05
CA ALA A 8 35.73 -2.36 54.30
C ALA A 8 34.49 -3.25 54.07
N GLU A 9 33.31 -2.77 54.44
CA GLU A 9 32.04 -3.49 54.24
C GLU A 9 31.59 -3.50 52.77
N LEU A 10 31.75 -2.38 52.05
CA LEU A 10 31.39 -2.28 50.62
C LEU A 10 32.29 -3.08 49.69
N PHE A 11 33.55 -3.30 50.07
CA PHE A 11 34.55 -4.03 49.28
C PHE A 11 34.96 -5.37 49.90
N ASP A 12 34.14 -5.90 50.83
CA ASP A 12 34.33 -7.25 51.34
C ASP A 12 34.05 -8.26 50.22
N THR A 13 35.12 -8.87 49.72
CA THR A 13 35.11 -9.86 48.64
C THR A 13 35.29 -11.28 49.17
N SER A 14 35.20 -11.48 50.49
CA SER A 14 35.53 -12.74 51.14
C SER A 14 34.56 -13.89 50.83
N ASP A 15 33.36 -13.62 50.29
CA ASP A 15 32.30 -14.64 50.13
C ASP A 15 31.80 -14.88 48.68
N SER A 16 32.42 -14.28 47.66
CA SER A 16 31.97 -14.44 46.27
C SER A 16 32.97 -15.21 45.40
N ALA A 17 33.23 -16.48 45.73
CA ALA A 17 33.92 -17.36 44.80
C ALA A 17 32.98 -17.70 43.62
N ILE A 18 33.32 -17.24 42.41
CA ILE A 18 32.58 -17.61 41.20
C ILE A 18 32.82 -19.09 40.93
N ARG A 19 31.79 -19.91 41.09
CA ARG A 19 31.79 -21.34 40.80
C ARG A 19 31.17 -21.59 39.42
N ASP A 20 31.45 -22.74 38.82
CA ASP A 20 30.94 -23.10 37.49
C ASP A 20 29.40 -23.07 37.42
N GLU A 21 28.72 -23.27 38.54
CA GLU A 21 27.25 -23.13 38.67
C GLU A 21 26.72 -21.71 38.43
N HIS A 22 27.56 -20.68 38.60
CA HIS A 22 27.22 -19.27 38.31
C HIS A 22 27.42 -18.91 36.83
N LEU A 23 28.05 -19.77 36.03
CA LEU A 23 28.36 -19.55 34.61
C LEU A 23 27.39 -20.32 33.69
N GLY A 24 26.10 -20.32 34.01
CA GLY A 24 25.06 -20.92 33.18
C GLY A 24 24.81 -20.14 31.88
N GLY A 25 24.35 -20.84 30.82
CA GLY A 25 23.99 -20.22 29.53
C GLY A 25 22.64 -19.50 29.50
N ILE A 26 21.96 -19.40 30.64
CA ILE A 26 20.64 -18.76 30.78
C ILE A 26 20.86 -17.41 31.48
N ALA A 27 20.31 -16.34 30.90
CA ALA A 27 20.42 -15.01 31.47
C ALA A 27 19.78 -14.95 32.87
N ALA A 28 20.53 -14.48 33.87
CA ALA A 28 20.03 -14.30 35.23
C ALA A 28 18.93 -13.22 35.26
N THR A 29 17.80 -13.53 35.91
CA THR A 29 16.74 -12.55 36.15
C THR A 29 17.09 -11.68 37.36
N PRO A 30 16.79 -10.36 37.37
CA PRO A 30 17.13 -9.46 38.48
C PRO A 30 16.72 -9.95 39.87
N ASP A 31 15.60 -10.65 39.96
CA ASP A 31 15.08 -11.24 41.21
C ASP A 31 16.02 -12.30 41.81
N SER A 32 16.95 -12.87 41.04
CA SER A 32 17.86 -13.92 41.52
C SER A 32 19.08 -13.38 42.26
N TYR A 33 19.38 -12.09 42.16
CA TYR A 33 20.55 -11.48 42.80
C TYR A 33 20.25 -10.13 43.49
N LEU A 34 19.01 -9.65 43.44
CA LEU A 34 18.54 -8.49 44.18
C LEU A 34 17.35 -8.87 45.07
N ALA A 35 17.61 -8.97 46.38
CA ALA A 35 16.56 -9.24 47.36
C ALA A 35 15.63 -8.03 47.54
N GLY A 36 14.31 -8.26 47.56
CA GLY A 36 13.31 -7.22 47.81
C GLY A 36 12.67 -6.60 46.57
N LEU A 37 12.98 -7.09 45.37
CA LEU A 37 12.24 -6.71 44.16
C LEU A 37 10.86 -7.37 44.17
N ALA A 38 9.82 -6.58 43.91
CA ALA A 38 8.51 -7.11 43.59
C ALA A 38 8.54 -7.65 42.15
N SER A 39 7.96 -8.82 41.91
CA SER A 39 7.83 -9.38 40.56
C SER A 39 7.23 -8.33 39.63
N VAL A 40 7.89 -8.05 38.51
CA VAL A 40 7.36 -7.14 37.49
C VAL A 40 5.92 -7.58 37.16
N PRO A 41 4.91 -6.69 37.23
CA PRO A 41 3.56 -7.06 36.84
C PRO A 41 3.61 -7.53 35.39
N SER A 42 3.45 -8.83 35.18
CA SER A 42 3.32 -9.42 33.85
C SER A 42 1.95 -9.01 33.32
N SER A 43 1.85 -7.80 32.76
CA SER A 43 0.74 -7.52 31.87
C SER A 43 0.87 -8.54 30.74
N PRO A 44 -0.16 -9.37 30.45
CA PRO A 44 -0.10 -10.22 29.28
C PRO A 44 0.13 -9.25 28.12
N ALA A 45 1.29 -9.34 27.47
CA ALA A 45 1.51 -8.65 26.22
C ALA A 45 0.37 -9.12 25.33
N ALA A 46 -0.63 -8.24 25.11
CA ALA A 46 -1.69 -8.54 24.18
C ALA A 46 -0.97 -8.93 22.91
N ALA A 47 -1.18 -10.17 22.45
CA ALA A 47 -0.64 -10.61 21.18
C ALA A 47 -1.26 -9.69 20.13
N THR A 48 -0.56 -8.62 19.78
CA THR A 48 -1.02 -7.69 18.75
C THR A 48 -0.97 -8.50 17.46
N ALA A 49 -2.13 -9.02 17.06
CA ALA A 49 -2.27 -9.71 15.80
C ALA A 49 -2.08 -8.69 14.68
N GLY A 50 -0.88 -8.66 14.10
CA GLY A 50 -0.54 -7.75 13.02
C GLY A 50 0.91 -7.26 13.09
N LEU A 51 1.49 -6.94 11.93
CA LEU A 51 2.76 -6.21 11.89
C LEU A 51 2.58 -4.80 12.55
N PRO A 52 3.64 -4.14 13.02
CA PRO A 52 3.53 -2.74 13.44
C PRO A 52 3.32 -1.84 12.21
N CYS A 53 2.37 -0.90 12.28
CA CYS A 53 2.15 0.14 11.27
C CYS A 53 2.00 1.52 11.92
N SER A 54 2.18 2.58 11.14
CA SER A 54 2.12 3.96 11.64
C SER A 54 0.67 4.39 11.88
N LEU A 55 0.33 4.73 13.12
CA LEU A 55 -0.99 5.27 13.48
C LEU A 55 -1.27 6.58 12.75
N ASP A 56 -0.29 7.47 12.65
CA ASP A 56 -0.45 8.78 11.99
C ASP A 56 -0.80 8.61 10.51
N LEU A 57 -0.20 7.62 9.84
CA LEU A 57 -0.52 7.31 8.45
C LEU A 57 -1.97 6.83 8.30
N VAL A 58 -2.43 5.95 9.18
CA VAL A 58 -3.81 5.45 9.17
C VAL A 58 -4.80 6.58 9.43
N VAL A 59 -4.53 7.44 10.42
CA VAL A 59 -5.39 8.59 10.74
C VAL A 59 -5.43 9.58 9.58
N ALA A 60 -4.28 9.87 8.95
CA ALA A 60 -4.22 10.76 7.78
C ALA A 60 -5.05 10.22 6.60
N LEU A 61 -4.92 8.93 6.29
CA LEU A 61 -5.68 8.26 5.22
C LEU A 61 -7.18 8.19 5.52
N ALA A 62 -7.56 8.01 6.78
CA ALA A 62 -8.97 8.03 7.20
C ALA A 62 -9.58 9.43 7.08
N ALA A 63 -8.79 10.48 7.27
CA ALA A 63 -9.24 11.87 7.10
C ALA A 63 -9.32 12.29 5.62
N LYS A 64 -8.34 11.89 4.79
CA LYS A 64 -8.31 12.15 3.35
C LYS A 64 -7.64 10.99 2.61
N PRO A 65 -8.25 10.43 1.55
CA PRO A 65 -7.70 9.31 0.78
C PRO A 65 -6.55 9.72 -0.16
N PHE A 66 -5.72 10.68 0.26
CA PHE A 66 -4.54 11.15 -0.44
C PHE A 66 -3.52 11.69 0.56
N VAL A 67 -2.36 11.04 0.65
CA VAL A 67 -1.29 11.38 1.60
C VAL A 67 0.03 11.47 0.85
N ILE A 68 0.78 12.55 1.10
CA ILE A 68 2.16 12.73 0.61
C ILE A 68 3.11 12.54 1.79
N MET A 69 3.98 11.54 1.68
CA MET A 69 5.03 11.27 2.66
C MET A 69 6.30 12.03 2.25
N THR A 70 6.72 13.00 3.06
CA THR A 70 7.94 13.79 2.81
C THR A 70 9.05 13.41 3.79
N GLY A 71 10.30 13.66 3.40
CA GLY A 71 11.47 13.38 4.24
C GLY A 71 12.68 12.97 3.44
N THR A 72 13.85 12.98 4.07
CA THR A 72 15.12 12.58 3.45
C THR A 72 15.07 11.15 2.92
N SER A 73 15.95 10.82 1.96
CA SER A 73 16.08 9.44 1.50
C SER A 73 16.51 8.52 2.64
N GLY A 74 16.07 7.26 2.62
CA GLY A 74 16.39 6.27 3.65
C GLY A 74 15.55 6.32 4.93
N THR A 75 14.60 7.25 5.07
CA THR A 75 13.71 7.32 6.26
C THR A 75 12.58 6.28 6.28
N GLY A 76 12.58 5.34 5.34
CA GLY A 76 11.61 4.24 5.31
C GLY A 76 10.21 4.61 4.82
N LYS A 77 10.03 5.75 4.12
CA LYS A 77 8.74 6.22 3.61
C LYS A 77 8.00 5.15 2.80
N SER A 78 8.64 4.63 1.75
CA SER A 78 8.06 3.60 0.88
C SER A 78 7.77 2.32 1.68
N ARG A 79 8.66 1.94 2.61
CA ARG A 79 8.49 0.75 3.45
C ARG A 79 7.31 0.86 4.41
N ALA A 80 7.08 2.03 5.02
CA ALA A 80 5.95 2.24 5.92
C ALA A 80 4.61 2.13 5.18
N THR A 81 4.50 2.75 3.99
CA THR A 81 3.29 2.66 3.16
C THR A 81 3.04 1.24 2.66
N LEU A 82 4.09 0.56 2.17
CA LEU A 82 3.99 -0.83 1.71
C LEU A 82 3.59 -1.77 2.84
N ARG A 83 4.12 -1.59 4.05
CA ARG A 83 3.73 -2.40 5.22
C ARG A 83 2.25 -2.28 5.52
N LEU A 84 1.69 -1.07 5.49
CA LEU A 84 0.25 -0.87 5.69
C LEU A 84 -0.56 -1.57 4.59
N ALA A 85 -0.15 -1.42 3.32
CA ALA A 85 -0.82 -2.05 2.19
C ALA A 85 -0.74 -3.59 2.24
N GLU A 86 0.41 -4.17 2.55
CA GLU A 86 0.63 -5.61 2.75
C GLU A 86 -0.28 -6.18 3.86
N GLN A 87 -0.44 -5.45 4.96
CA GLN A 87 -1.32 -5.86 6.05
C GLN A 87 -2.79 -5.87 5.64
N LEU A 88 -3.22 -4.82 4.94
CA LEU A 88 -4.59 -4.73 4.45
C LEU A 88 -4.85 -5.83 3.41
N GLN A 89 -3.86 -6.15 2.56
CA GLN A 89 -3.94 -7.30 1.64
C GLN A 89 -4.11 -8.61 2.42
N ALA A 90 -3.35 -8.83 3.49
CA ALA A 90 -3.48 -10.03 4.31
C ALA A 90 -4.85 -10.10 5.01
N HIS A 91 -5.42 -8.97 5.39
CA HIS A 91 -6.72 -8.89 6.06
C HIS A 91 -7.90 -9.08 5.09
N TYR A 92 -7.85 -8.46 3.91
CA TYR A 92 -8.93 -8.44 2.94
C TYR A 92 -8.75 -9.40 1.76
N GLY A 93 -7.63 -10.13 1.69
CA GLY A 93 -7.27 -10.94 0.52
C GLY A 93 -8.24 -12.07 0.18
N ALA A 94 -9.10 -12.49 1.11
CA ALA A 94 -10.17 -13.45 0.82
C ALA A 94 -11.42 -12.82 0.17
N ALA A 95 -11.57 -11.49 0.27
CA ALA A 95 -12.72 -10.74 -0.23
C ALA A 95 -12.49 -10.14 -1.62
N VAL A 96 -11.24 -10.03 -2.07
CA VAL A 96 -10.85 -9.44 -3.36
C VAL A 96 -10.06 -10.45 -4.17
N ASP A 97 -10.37 -10.52 -5.45
CA ASP A 97 -9.58 -11.27 -6.42
C ASP A 97 -8.45 -10.38 -6.97
N GLY A 98 -7.21 -10.72 -6.63
CA GLY A 98 -6.00 -9.99 -7.00
C GLY A 98 -5.40 -9.11 -5.90
N GLN A 99 -4.43 -8.26 -6.29
CA GLN A 99 -3.75 -7.36 -5.36
C GLN A 99 -4.56 -6.08 -5.15
N ILE A 100 -4.68 -5.64 -3.89
CA ILE A 100 -5.33 -4.40 -3.48
C ILE A 100 -4.35 -3.23 -3.44
N PHE A 101 -3.08 -3.44 -3.77
CA PHE A 101 -2.10 -2.37 -3.82
C PHE A 101 -1.14 -2.50 -4.99
N GLN A 102 -0.65 -1.37 -5.47
CA GLN A 102 0.37 -1.31 -6.51
C GLN A 102 1.42 -0.25 -6.18
N LEU A 103 2.70 -0.65 -6.27
CA LEU A 103 3.84 0.28 -6.20
C LEU A 103 4.20 0.76 -7.61
N VAL A 104 4.26 2.07 -7.79
CA VAL A 104 4.60 2.71 -9.06
C VAL A 104 5.81 3.61 -8.83
N ALA A 105 6.98 3.17 -9.29
CA ALA A 105 8.19 3.98 -9.27
C ALA A 105 8.17 4.96 -10.45
N ILE A 106 8.25 6.25 -10.16
CA ILE A 106 8.14 7.29 -11.19
C ILE A 106 9.50 7.54 -11.83
N GLY A 107 9.52 7.53 -13.17
CA GLY A 107 10.70 7.80 -13.96
C GLY A 107 10.94 9.31 -14.13
N PRO A 108 12.19 9.75 -14.31
CA PRO A 108 12.51 11.17 -14.48
C PRO A 108 11.92 11.76 -15.78
N ASP A 109 11.69 10.93 -16.80
CA ASP A 109 11.20 11.29 -18.13
C ASP A 109 9.66 11.35 -18.26
N TRP A 110 8.94 11.19 -17.15
CA TRP A 110 7.48 11.14 -17.14
C TRP A 110 6.83 12.49 -17.42
N SER A 111 6.45 12.69 -18.68
CA SER A 111 5.89 13.96 -19.18
C SER A 111 4.39 13.92 -19.49
N SER A 112 3.74 12.76 -19.39
CA SER A 112 2.32 12.62 -19.70
C SER A 112 1.64 11.55 -18.84
N PRO A 113 0.30 11.59 -18.69
CA PRO A 113 -0.44 10.59 -17.93
C PRO A 113 -0.42 9.20 -18.53
N LYS A 114 0.06 9.04 -19.77
CA LYS A 114 0.07 7.75 -20.49
C LYS A 114 0.83 6.65 -19.75
N LYS A 115 1.87 7.01 -19.00
CA LYS A 115 2.63 6.04 -18.18
C LYS A 115 1.83 5.50 -17.00
N LEU A 116 0.85 6.26 -16.52
CA LEU A 116 -0.06 5.85 -15.45
C LEU A 116 -1.33 5.23 -15.98
N LEU A 117 -1.95 5.80 -17.00
CA LEU A 117 -3.29 5.40 -17.42
C LEU A 117 -3.29 4.52 -18.67
N GLY A 118 -2.17 4.44 -19.37
CA GLY A 118 -2.11 3.80 -20.66
C GLY A 118 -2.49 4.73 -21.81
N PHE A 119 -2.60 4.14 -23.00
CA PHE A 119 -3.08 4.83 -24.19
C PHE A 119 -3.60 3.84 -25.23
N ARG A 120 -4.54 4.31 -26.06
CA ARG A 120 -5.04 3.56 -27.21
C ARG A 120 -4.01 3.58 -28.35
N THR A 121 -3.84 2.44 -29.01
CA THR A 121 -2.90 2.25 -30.11
C THR A 121 -3.56 1.47 -31.25
N PRO A 122 -3.34 1.85 -32.53
CA PRO A 122 -3.84 1.11 -33.68
C PRO A 122 -2.93 -0.06 -34.09
N PHE A 123 -1.82 -0.29 -33.37
CA PHE A 123 -0.79 -1.27 -33.72
C PHE A 123 -0.90 -2.57 -32.91
N GLY A 124 -2.10 -2.92 -32.46
CA GLY A 124 -2.37 -4.18 -31.78
C GLY A 124 -2.36 -5.39 -32.72
N ALA A 125 -2.46 -6.58 -32.13
CA ALA A 125 -2.71 -7.80 -32.88
C ALA A 125 -4.12 -7.76 -33.51
N GLU A 126 -4.24 -8.23 -34.76
CA GLU A 126 -5.54 -8.35 -35.41
C GLU A 126 -6.41 -9.36 -34.64
N ARG A 127 -7.62 -8.93 -34.29
CA ARG A 127 -8.61 -9.74 -33.58
C ARG A 127 -9.99 -9.57 -34.19
N THR A 128 -10.82 -10.59 -34.05
CA THR A 128 -12.21 -10.57 -34.53
C THR A 128 -13.12 -10.21 -33.35
N ARG A 129 -13.93 -9.16 -33.50
CA ARG A 129 -14.93 -8.77 -32.50
C ARG A 129 -16.14 -9.71 -32.54
N GLY A 130 -16.99 -9.62 -31.51
CA GLY A 130 -18.22 -10.43 -31.42
C GLY A 130 -19.21 -10.19 -32.57
N ASP A 131 -19.12 -9.05 -33.27
CA ASP A 131 -19.92 -8.71 -34.45
C ASP A 131 -19.33 -9.27 -35.77
N GLY A 132 -18.20 -9.97 -35.72
CA GLY A 132 -17.49 -10.51 -36.88
C GLY A 132 -16.56 -9.51 -37.59
N SER A 133 -16.49 -8.26 -37.13
CA SER A 133 -15.54 -7.28 -37.67
C SER A 133 -14.12 -7.57 -37.21
N LYS A 134 -13.13 -7.18 -38.03
CA LYS A 134 -11.70 -7.28 -37.69
C LYS A 134 -11.20 -5.94 -37.20
N THR A 135 -10.39 -5.94 -36.16
CA THR A 135 -9.77 -4.73 -35.61
C THR A 135 -8.37 -5.01 -35.11
N ASN A 136 -7.51 -3.99 -35.21
CA ASN A 136 -6.15 -4.01 -34.67
C ASN A 136 -6.03 -2.98 -33.52
N GLU A 137 -7.16 -2.41 -33.11
CA GLU A 137 -7.19 -1.46 -32.01
C GLU A 137 -6.89 -2.15 -30.69
N SER A 138 -5.92 -1.59 -30.00
CA SER A 138 -5.46 -2.06 -28.71
C SER A 138 -5.29 -0.90 -27.75
N TYR A 139 -5.02 -1.23 -26.49
CA TYR A 139 -4.79 -0.29 -25.41
C TYR A 139 -3.63 -0.82 -24.56
N GLU A 140 -2.69 0.06 -24.21
CA GLU A 140 -1.64 -0.29 -23.24
C GLU A 140 -2.23 -0.21 -21.83
N ILE A 141 -2.67 -1.34 -21.28
CA ILE A 141 -3.27 -1.40 -19.94
C ILE A 141 -2.15 -1.42 -18.91
N THR A 142 -2.06 -0.38 -18.09
CA THR A 142 -1.07 -0.26 -17.01
C THR A 142 -1.57 -0.90 -15.71
N GLU A 143 -0.64 -1.25 -14.82
CA GLU A 143 -1.00 -1.82 -13.52
C GLU A 143 -1.80 -0.85 -12.64
N THR A 144 -1.53 0.45 -12.79
CA THR A 144 -2.35 1.52 -12.20
C THR A 144 -3.80 1.46 -12.68
N LEU A 145 -4.03 1.25 -13.98
CA LEU A 145 -5.39 1.13 -14.50
C LEU A 145 -6.06 -0.17 -14.01
N ARG A 146 -5.31 -1.27 -13.97
CA ARG A 146 -5.77 -2.55 -13.45
C ARG A 146 -6.28 -2.46 -12.01
N ILE A 147 -5.49 -1.87 -11.11
CA ILE A 147 -5.93 -1.71 -9.71
C ILE A 147 -7.14 -0.80 -9.56
N ILE A 148 -7.26 0.26 -10.38
CA ILE A 148 -8.47 1.11 -10.39
C ILE A 148 -9.69 0.28 -10.82
N LEU A 149 -9.57 -0.52 -11.87
CA LEU A 149 -10.66 -1.42 -12.31
C LEU A 149 -11.03 -2.45 -11.24
N ARG A 150 -10.05 -3.04 -10.53
CA ARG A 150 -10.35 -3.92 -9.38
C ARG A 150 -11.11 -3.20 -8.27
N ALA A 151 -10.74 -1.96 -7.98
CA ALA A 151 -11.42 -1.14 -6.96
C ALA A 151 -12.86 -0.81 -7.36
N CYS A 152 -13.14 -0.67 -8.66
CA CYS A 152 -14.50 -0.48 -9.19
C CYS A 152 -15.37 -1.75 -9.12
N ASN A 153 -14.81 -2.92 -8.80
CA ASN A 153 -15.58 -4.16 -8.75
C ASN A 153 -16.60 -4.09 -7.58
N PRO A 154 -17.88 -4.46 -7.79
CA PRO A 154 -18.89 -4.45 -6.74
C PRO A 154 -18.49 -5.23 -5.47
N LYS A 155 -17.73 -6.33 -5.61
CA LYS A 155 -17.23 -7.16 -4.50
C LYS A 155 -16.17 -6.44 -3.66
N SER A 156 -15.47 -5.49 -4.27
CA SER A 156 -14.33 -4.76 -3.71
C SER A 156 -14.70 -3.40 -3.10
N THR A 157 -15.96 -2.96 -3.19
CA THR A 157 -16.42 -1.61 -2.76
C THR A 157 -16.15 -1.27 -1.30
N LYS A 158 -16.01 -2.27 -0.42
CA LYS A 158 -15.71 -2.09 1.01
C LYS A 158 -14.22 -2.28 1.34
N VAL A 159 -13.38 -2.56 0.36
CA VAL A 159 -11.96 -2.85 0.53
C VAL A 159 -11.13 -1.68 0.00
N PRO A 160 -10.29 -1.06 0.85
CA PRO A 160 -9.44 0.04 0.40
C PRO A 160 -8.36 -0.45 -0.57
N HIS A 161 -8.24 0.19 -1.72
CA HIS A 161 -7.19 -0.07 -2.70
C HIS A 161 -6.11 1.02 -2.63
N PHE A 162 -4.85 0.64 -2.76
CA PHE A 162 -3.69 1.53 -2.56
C PHE A 162 -2.87 1.66 -3.82
N LEU A 163 -2.74 2.89 -4.31
CA LEU A 163 -1.77 3.22 -5.34
C LEU A 163 -0.63 4.00 -4.69
N VAL A 164 0.54 3.36 -4.62
CA VAL A 164 1.73 3.90 -3.95
C VAL A 164 2.69 4.43 -5.00
N PHE A 165 2.77 5.75 -5.13
CA PHE A 165 3.74 6.40 -6.02
C PHE A 165 5.06 6.63 -5.28
N ASP A 166 6.13 6.01 -5.77
CA ASP A 166 7.47 6.23 -5.24
C ASP A 166 8.25 7.22 -6.11
N GLU A 167 9.13 7.99 -5.48
CA GLU A 167 9.98 8.99 -6.13
C GLU A 167 9.21 10.00 -7.02
N MET A 168 8.03 10.42 -6.54
CA MET A 168 7.12 11.35 -7.26
C MET A 168 7.77 12.64 -7.74
N ASN A 169 8.81 13.08 -7.04
CA ASN A 169 9.55 14.31 -7.30
C ASN A 169 10.62 14.19 -8.39
N LEU A 170 10.87 12.99 -8.94
CA LEU A 170 11.82 12.84 -10.05
C LEU A 170 11.33 13.44 -11.36
N SER A 171 10.02 13.66 -11.50
CA SER A 171 9.45 14.33 -12.67
C SER A 171 8.43 15.40 -12.28
N HIS A 172 7.94 16.14 -13.28
CA HIS A 172 6.94 17.18 -13.05
C HIS A 172 5.58 16.55 -12.73
N VAL A 173 5.24 16.48 -11.44
CA VAL A 173 4.01 15.85 -10.93
C VAL A 173 2.76 16.35 -11.63
N GLU A 174 2.70 17.65 -11.92
CA GLU A 174 1.56 18.30 -12.54
C GLU A 174 1.31 17.82 -13.97
N ARG A 175 2.30 17.20 -14.64
CA ARG A 175 2.16 16.73 -16.03
C ARG A 175 1.61 15.31 -16.11
N TYR A 176 2.23 14.37 -15.40
CA TYR A 176 1.81 12.96 -15.44
C TYR A 176 0.60 12.69 -14.54
N PHE A 177 0.44 13.47 -13.46
CA PHE A 177 -0.62 13.27 -12.46
C PHE A 177 -1.84 14.19 -12.67
N ALA A 178 -1.83 15.03 -13.72
CA ALA A 178 -2.89 16.00 -14.01
C ALA A 178 -4.32 15.44 -13.89
N PRO A 179 -4.69 14.30 -14.51
CA PRO A 179 -6.06 13.78 -14.43
C PRO A 179 -6.52 13.50 -13.00
N PHE A 180 -5.63 12.97 -12.15
CA PHE A 180 -5.93 12.70 -10.75
C PHE A 180 -6.10 13.99 -9.95
N LEU A 181 -5.26 15.01 -10.21
CA LEU A 181 -5.40 16.33 -9.58
C LEU A 181 -6.75 16.96 -9.94
N SER A 182 -7.12 16.93 -11.22
CA SER A 182 -8.40 17.46 -11.70
C SER A 182 -9.60 16.77 -11.06
N LEU A 183 -9.55 15.44 -10.89
CA LEU A 183 -10.62 14.70 -10.21
C LEU A 183 -10.71 14.99 -8.72
N MET A 184 -9.56 15.07 -8.04
CA MET A 184 -9.54 15.45 -6.63
C MET A 184 -10.07 16.86 -6.41
N GLU A 185 -9.83 17.78 -7.34
CA GLU A 185 -10.42 19.12 -7.31
C GLU A 185 -11.94 19.06 -7.57
N ALA A 186 -12.37 18.33 -8.60
CA ALA A 186 -13.78 18.16 -8.92
C ALA A 186 -14.58 17.55 -7.76
N ALA A 187 -14.06 16.52 -7.10
CA ALA A 187 -14.70 15.87 -5.95
C ALA A 187 -14.87 16.80 -4.73
N ASN A 188 -14.09 17.88 -4.63
CA ASN A 188 -14.25 18.88 -3.58
C ASN A 188 -15.22 20.02 -3.96
N ILE A 189 -15.48 20.25 -5.25
CA ILE A 189 -16.22 21.41 -5.75
C ILE A 189 -17.62 21.04 -6.28
N LEU A 190 -17.77 19.90 -6.93
CA LEU A 190 -18.98 19.49 -7.66
C LEU A 190 -19.57 18.23 -7.05
N GLU A 191 -20.89 18.22 -6.83
CA GLU A 191 -21.65 16.98 -6.56
C GLU A 191 -21.73 16.07 -7.80
N ASP A 192 -21.32 16.56 -8.98
CA ASP A 192 -21.37 15.85 -10.25
C ASP A 192 -19.96 15.76 -10.88
N GLY A 193 -19.26 14.65 -10.63
CA GLY A 193 -17.89 14.35 -11.10
C GLY A 193 -17.77 14.09 -12.61
N ALA A 194 -18.78 14.46 -13.41
CA ALA A 194 -18.92 14.03 -14.80
C ALA A 194 -18.01 14.76 -15.82
N ASN A 195 -17.28 15.81 -15.42
CA ASN A 195 -16.66 16.72 -16.39
C ASN A 195 -15.25 16.33 -16.90
N ALA A 196 -14.59 15.30 -16.36
CA ALA A 196 -13.29 14.86 -16.85
C ALA A 196 -13.00 13.37 -16.58
N PRO A 197 -13.45 12.44 -17.44
CA PRO A 197 -13.11 11.03 -17.27
C PRO A 197 -11.61 10.78 -17.48
N ILE A 198 -11.03 9.93 -16.63
CA ILE A 198 -9.65 9.39 -16.75
C ILE A 198 -9.53 8.56 -18.02
N VAL A 199 -10.55 7.73 -18.27
CA VAL A 199 -10.64 6.87 -19.46
C VAL A 199 -12.01 7.07 -20.09
N ASP A 200 -12.02 7.49 -21.35
CA ASP A 200 -13.24 7.69 -22.10
C ASP A 200 -13.93 6.35 -22.45
N ARG A 201 -15.22 6.42 -22.79
CA ARG A 201 -16.05 5.24 -23.07
C ARG A 201 -15.51 4.38 -24.22
N GLN A 202 -14.92 4.98 -25.26
CA GLN A 202 -14.41 4.22 -26.40
C GLN A 202 -13.16 3.45 -26.01
N SER A 203 -12.24 4.09 -25.29
CA SER A 203 -11.07 3.42 -24.73
C SER A 203 -11.47 2.30 -23.78
N LEU A 204 -12.48 2.53 -22.93
CA LEU A 204 -12.97 1.53 -21.99
C LEU A 204 -13.58 0.29 -22.67
N ALA A 205 -14.27 0.46 -23.80
CA ALA A 205 -14.75 -0.65 -24.61
C ALA A 205 -13.58 -1.50 -25.14
N VAL A 206 -12.51 -0.86 -25.64
CA VAL A 206 -11.30 -1.59 -26.07
C VAL A 206 -10.64 -2.31 -24.90
N ILE A 207 -10.53 -1.66 -23.74
CA ILE A 207 -9.97 -2.26 -22.52
C ILE A 207 -10.78 -3.49 -22.10
N SER A 208 -12.11 -3.40 -22.06
CA SER A 208 -12.98 -4.52 -21.72
C SER A 208 -12.78 -5.71 -22.66
N GLU A 209 -12.70 -5.46 -23.97
CA GLU A 209 -12.45 -6.53 -24.96
C GLU A 209 -11.08 -7.18 -24.76
N LEU A 210 -10.04 -6.41 -24.44
CA LEU A 210 -8.70 -6.95 -24.21
C LEU A 210 -8.58 -7.75 -22.91
N LEU A 211 -9.20 -7.28 -21.84
CA LEU A 211 -9.23 -7.99 -20.56
C LEU A 211 -10.02 -9.29 -20.66
N ASP A 212 -11.12 -9.32 -21.41
CA ASP A 212 -11.88 -10.54 -21.69
C ASP A 212 -11.06 -11.60 -22.45
N LEU A 213 -10.13 -11.16 -23.31
CA LEU A 213 -9.22 -12.04 -24.05
C LEU A 213 -8.06 -12.55 -23.18
N GLU A 214 -7.61 -11.74 -22.22
CA GLU A 214 -6.54 -12.12 -21.29
C GLU A 214 -7.05 -13.08 -20.22
N ASP A 215 -8.06 -12.65 -19.46
CA ASP A 215 -8.74 -13.45 -18.44
C ASP A 215 -10.15 -12.88 -18.18
N LYS A 216 -11.15 -13.56 -18.73
CA LYS A 216 -12.56 -13.19 -18.62
C LYS A 216 -13.08 -13.22 -17.19
N ASP A 217 -12.53 -14.09 -16.35
CA ASP A 217 -13.03 -14.30 -14.99
C ASP A 217 -12.36 -13.36 -13.98
N SER A 218 -11.35 -12.60 -14.41
CA SER A 218 -10.68 -11.59 -13.60
C SER A 218 -11.63 -10.48 -13.12
N ALA A 219 -11.36 -9.96 -11.91
CA ALA A 219 -12.12 -8.84 -11.35
C ALA A 219 -12.06 -7.57 -12.21
N GLU A 220 -10.94 -7.35 -12.92
CA GLU A 220 -10.73 -6.22 -13.83
C GLU A 220 -11.64 -6.30 -15.05
N ALA A 221 -11.73 -7.48 -15.67
CA ALA A 221 -12.61 -7.74 -16.80
C ALA A 221 -14.08 -7.59 -16.40
N GLU A 222 -14.47 -8.11 -15.23
CA GLU A 222 -15.81 -7.95 -14.68
C GLU A 222 -16.19 -6.46 -14.52
N SER A 223 -15.31 -5.66 -13.91
CA SER A 223 -15.53 -4.23 -13.73
C SER A 223 -15.61 -3.47 -15.06
N ALA A 224 -14.70 -3.75 -15.99
CA ALA A 224 -14.69 -3.09 -17.29
C ALA A 224 -15.99 -3.36 -18.07
N ARG A 225 -16.48 -4.61 -18.07
CA ARG A 225 -17.76 -4.98 -18.68
C ARG A 225 -18.94 -4.24 -18.05
N LEU A 226 -18.98 -4.15 -16.72
CA LEU A 226 -20.04 -3.44 -16.00
C LEU A 226 -20.07 -1.96 -16.36
N LEU A 227 -18.91 -1.29 -16.39
CA LEU A 227 -18.82 0.13 -16.76
C LEU A 227 -19.25 0.35 -18.22
N VAL A 228 -18.84 -0.52 -19.15
CA VAL A 228 -19.27 -0.46 -20.56
C VAL A 228 -20.78 -0.67 -20.68
N THR A 229 -21.35 -1.65 -19.97
CA THR A 229 -22.79 -1.95 -19.99
C THR A 229 -23.62 -0.78 -19.45
N ASN A 230 -23.10 -0.07 -18.46
CA ASN A 230 -23.76 1.10 -17.87
C ASN A 230 -23.52 2.40 -18.65
N GLU A 231 -22.81 2.35 -19.80
CA GLU A 231 -22.35 3.53 -20.54
C GLU A 231 -21.57 4.53 -19.68
N GLN A 232 -20.82 4.03 -18.69
CA GLN A 232 -20.03 4.84 -17.78
C GLN A 232 -18.59 4.97 -18.30
N ALA A 233 -18.03 6.16 -18.14
CA ALA A 233 -16.59 6.37 -18.29
C ALA A 233 -15.91 6.08 -16.95
N LEU A 234 -14.59 5.91 -16.96
CA LEU A 234 -13.84 5.80 -15.71
C LEU A 234 -13.56 7.20 -15.17
N THR A 235 -14.16 7.54 -14.03
CA THR A 235 -14.07 8.83 -13.34
C THR A 235 -13.52 8.65 -11.93
#